data_AF-A0A814F5L4-F1
#
_entry.id   AF-A0A814F5L4-F1
#
_cell.length_a   1.000
_cell.length_b   1.000
_cell.length_c   1.000
_cell.angle_alpha   90.00
_cell.angle_beta   90.00
_cell.angle_gamma   90.00
#
_symmetry.space_group_name_H-M   'P 1'
#
loop_
_entity.id
_entity.type
_entity.pdbx_description
1 polymer ?
#
loop_
_entity_poly.entity_id
_entity_poly.type
_entity_poly.pdbx_seq_one_letter_code
_entity_poly.pdbx_strand_id
1 'polypeptide(L)'
;MNILTLIKKELPDEKLYLFINRFIFTFLFLFVGLPLWYSTTTTYRAPLPYSRITTLASTSSEDITVTNLTSFQAASSYEISFYLKSYHQQLLLI
;
A
#
# COMPACT_ATOMS: atom_id res chain seq x y z
N MET A 1 -73.65 21.45 3.24
CA MET A 1 -72.30 21.04 2.82
C MET A 1 -71.33 21.53 3.88
N ASN A 2 -70.61 20.64 4.57
CA ASN A 2 -69.87 20.96 5.79
C ASN A 2 -68.44 21.44 5.44
N ILE A 3 -68.04 22.63 5.87
CA ILE A 3 -66.73 23.25 5.56
C ILE A 3 -65.56 22.34 5.97
N LEU A 4 -65.74 21.59 7.08
CA LEU A 4 -64.77 20.59 7.55
C LEU A 4 -64.51 19.47 6.54
N THR A 5 -65.51 19.09 5.75
CA THR A 5 -65.36 18.06 4.72
C THR A 5 -64.63 18.57 3.47
N LEU A 6 -64.64 19.89 3.23
CA LEU A 6 -63.88 20.51 2.15
C LEU A 6 -62.40 20.60 2.52
N ILE A 7 -62.10 21.04 3.75
CA ILE A 7 -60.73 21.16 4.26
C ILE A 7 -60.03 19.81 4.36
N LYS A 8 -60.74 18.75 4.80
CA LYS A 8 -60.18 17.40 4.88
C LYS A 8 -59.81 16.81 3.51
N LYS A 9 -60.37 17.35 2.42
CA LYS A 9 -60.11 16.90 1.04
C LYS A 9 -58.90 17.60 0.41
N GLU A 10 -58.52 18.76 0.93
CA GLU A 10 -57.37 19.58 0.49
C GLU A 10 -56.05 19.19 1.19
N LEU A 11 -56.11 18.47 2.31
CA LEU A 11 -54.90 18.00 2.98
C LEU A 11 -54.36 16.77 2.23
N PRO A 12 -53.15 16.84 1.63
CA PRO A 12 -52.62 15.74 0.85
C PRO A 12 -52.49 14.49 1.71
N ASP A 13 -52.90 13.33 1.16
CA ASP A 13 -52.91 12.06 1.88
C ASP A 13 -51.57 11.83 2.59
N GLU A 14 -51.62 11.48 3.88
CA GLU A 14 -50.47 11.13 4.71
C GLU A 14 -49.51 10.13 4.03
N LYS A 15 -50.08 9.21 3.23
CA LYS A 15 -49.34 8.22 2.44
C LYS A 15 -48.57 8.84 1.29
N LEU A 16 -49.12 9.86 0.62
CA LEU A 16 -48.44 10.59 -0.44
C LEU A 16 -47.26 11.37 0.12
N TYR A 17 -47.41 12.02 1.28
CA TYR A 17 -46.31 12.75 1.93
C TYR A 17 -45.15 11.82 2.30
N LEU A 18 -45.45 10.66 2.90
CA LEU A 18 -44.44 9.66 3.22
C LEU A 18 -43.77 9.09 1.96
N PHE A 19 -44.54 8.87 0.89
CA PHE A 19 -44.01 8.39 -0.38
C PHE A 19 -43.04 9.39 -1.02
N ILE A 20 -43.42 10.67 -1.08
CA ILE A 20 -42.59 11.75 -1.64
C ILE A 20 -41.31 11.91 -0.82
N ASN A 21 -41.40 11.94 0.51
CA ASN A 21 -40.21 12.02 1.37
C ASN A 21 -39.27 10.85 1.15
N ARG A 22 -39.78 9.62 1.06
CA ARG A 22 -38.95 8.45 0.78
C ARG A 22 -38.21 8.60 -0.55
N PHE A 23 -38.91 9.08 -1.58
CA PHE A 23 -38.33 9.31 -2.89
C PHE A 23 -37.24 10.39 -2.86
N ILE A 24 -37.47 11.50 -2.15
CA ILE A 24 -36.50 12.58 -1.97
C ILE A 24 -35.24 12.06 -1.26
N PHE A 25 -35.36 11.31 -0.17
CA PHE A 25 -34.20 10.77 0.54
C PHE A 25 -33.42 9.77 -0.32
N THR A 26 -34.10 8.92 -1.08
CA THR A 26 -33.44 8.00 -2.03
C THR A 26 -32.69 8.78 -3.11
N PHE A 27 -33.30 9.82 -3.67
CA PHE A 27 -32.66 10.69 -4.66
C PHE A 27 -31.42 11.37 -4.06
N LEU A 28 -31.54 11.95 -2.88
CA LEU A 28 -30.44 12.64 -2.21
C LEU A 28 -29.28 11.68 -1.90
N PHE A 29 -29.57 10.46 -1.48
CA PHE A 29 -28.56 9.43 -1.28
C PHE A 29 -27.86 9.03 -2.60
N LEU A 30 -28.59 8.89 -3.70
CA LEU A 30 -28.02 8.52 -5.00
C LEU A 30 -27.17 9.65 -5.62
N PHE A 31 -27.63 10.89 -5.56
CA PHE A 31 -26.97 12.01 -6.24
C PHE A 31 -25.97 12.76 -5.38
N VAL A 32 -26.07 12.68 -4.05
CA VAL A 32 -25.12 13.31 -3.13
C VAL A 32 -24.28 12.25 -2.41
N GLY A 33 -24.94 11.22 -1.87
CA GLY A 33 -24.29 10.16 -1.11
C GLY A 33 -23.29 9.35 -1.93
N LEU A 34 -23.68 8.85 -3.11
CA LEU A 34 -22.76 8.05 -3.95
C LEU A 34 -21.55 8.84 -4.46
N PRO A 35 -21.67 10.07 -5.01
CA PRO A 35 -20.50 10.85 -5.40
C PRO A 35 -19.59 11.19 -4.23
N LEU A 36 -20.15 11.51 -3.07
CA LEU A 36 -19.38 11.78 -1.85
C LEU A 36 -18.65 10.51 -1.36
N TRP A 37 -19.32 9.37 -1.37
CA TRP A 37 -18.72 8.09 -1.02
C TRP A 37 -17.60 7.72 -1.99
N TYR A 38 -17.81 7.89 -3.29
CA TYR A 38 -16.78 7.67 -4.30
C TYR A 38 -15.58 8.59 -4.09
N SER A 39 -15.81 9.88 -3.82
CA SER A 39 -14.73 10.84 -3.57
C SER A 39 -13.91 10.51 -2.32
N THR A 40 -14.55 9.98 -1.28
CA THR A 40 -13.88 9.65 -0.01
C THR A 40 -13.22 8.27 -0.01
N THR A 41 -13.74 7.33 -0.81
CA THR A 41 -13.15 5.99 -0.98
C THR A 41 -12.17 5.90 -2.13
N THR A 42 -12.04 6.94 -2.95
CA THR A 42 -10.98 7.00 -3.96
C THR A 42 -9.65 6.87 -3.25
N THR A 43 -8.92 5.80 -3.56
CA THR A 43 -7.68 5.49 -2.87
C THR A 43 -6.65 6.54 -3.24
N TYR A 44 -6.32 7.41 -2.30
CA TYR A 44 -5.18 8.31 -2.44
C TYR A 44 -3.91 7.46 -2.54
N ARG A 45 -3.40 7.31 -3.76
CA ARG A 45 -2.08 6.73 -3.98
C ARG A 45 -1.06 7.82 -3.72
N ALA A 46 -0.48 7.78 -2.53
CA ALA A 46 0.70 8.59 -2.25
C ALA A 46 1.75 8.30 -3.34
N PRO A 47 2.35 9.33 -3.96
CA PRO A 47 3.41 9.11 -4.92
C PRO A 47 4.54 8.34 -4.21
N LEU A 48 4.86 7.14 -4.72
CA LEU A 48 5.95 6.35 -4.16
C LEU A 48 7.25 7.15 -4.31
N PRO A 49 8.06 7.30 -3.25
CA PRO A 49 9.34 7.99 -3.32
C PRO A 49 10.37 7.08 -4.01
N TYR A 50 10.27 6.94 -5.34
CA TYR A 50 11.17 6.12 -6.14
C TYR A 50 12.63 6.58 -6.05
N SER A 51 12.88 7.86 -5.79
CA SER A 51 14.22 8.39 -5.50
C SER A 51 14.83 7.72 -4.26
N ARG A 52 14.08 7.61 -3.16
CA ARG A 52 14.49 6.88 -1.95
C ARG A 52 14.70 5.40 -2.26
N ILE A 53 13.73 4.75 -2.90
CA ILE A 53 13.81 3.31 -3.21
C ILE A 53 15.05 2.99 -4.05
N THR A 54 15.35 3.82 -5.06
CA THR A 54 16.53 3.64 -5.92
C THR A 54 17.83 3.80 -5.11
N THR A 55 17.92 4.80 -4.22
CA THR A 55 19.11 4.97 -3.36
C THR A 55 19.29 3.84 -2.36
N LEU A 56 18.22 3.27 -1.81
CA LEU A 56 18.31 2.12 -0.91
C LEU A 56 18.68 0.84 -1.67
N ALA A 57 18.12 0.63 -2.86
CA ALA A 57 18.40 -0.53 -3.71
C ALA A 57 19.83 -0.54 -4.24
N SER A 58 20.38 0.62 -4.61
CA SER A 58 21.78 0.76 -5.03
C SER A 58 22.73 0.50 -3.87
N THR A 59 22.45 1.06 -2.68
CA THR A 59 23.27 0.89 -1.48
C THR A 59 23.33 -0.59 -1.04
N SER A 60 22.21 -1.32 -1.14
CA SER A 60 22.16 -2.75 -0.78
C SER A 60 22.92 -3.66 -1.75
N SER A 61 23.03 -3.29 -3.02
CA SER A 61 23.63 -4.17 -4.05
C SER A 61 25.17 -4.07 -4.08
N GLU A 62 25.69 -2.91 -3.72
CA GLU A 62 27.14 -2.64 -3.66
C GLU A 62 27.77 -3.23 -2.38
N ASP A 63 27.06 -3.19 -1.25
CA ASP A 63 27.58 -3.68 0.04
C ASP A 63 27.61 -5.23 0.15
N ILE A 64 26.61 -5.92 -0.42
CA ILE A 64 26.52 -7.39 -0.33
C ILE A 64 27.52 -8.10 -1.26
N THR A 65 27.85 -7.51 -2.40
CA THR A 65 28.78 -8.14 -3.37
C THR A 65 30.24 -7.98 -2.94
N VAL A 66 30.62 -6.82 -2.40
CA VAL A 66 32.01 -6.54 -1.99
C VAL A 66 32.38 -7.29 -0.71
N THR A 67 31.49 -7.38 0.27
CA THR A 67 31.76 -8.10 1.54
C THR A 67 31.88 -9.60 1.35
N ASN A 68 31.09 -10.20 0.45
CA ASN A 68 31.15 -11.61 0.14
C ASN A 68 32.44 -11.95 -0.63
N LEU A 69 32.74 -11.24 -1.72
CA LEU A 69 33.95 -11.50 -2.51
C LEU A 69 35.24 -11.31 -1.70
N THR A 70 35.32 -10.29 -0.86
CA THR A 70 36.51 -10.03 -0.01
C THR A 70 36.68 -11.06 1.10
N SER A 71 35.60 -11.49 1.75
CA SER A 71 35.66 -12.53 2.80
C SER A 71 36.00 -13.91 2.23
N PHE A 72 35.45 -14.29 1.07
CA PHE A 72 35.81 -15.53 0.37
C PHE A 72 37.27 -15.51 -0.14
N GLN A 73 37.72 -14.39 -0.70
CA GLN A 73 39.10 -14.23 -1.16
C GLN A 73 40.10 -14.24 0.02
N ALA A 74 39.76 -13.60 1.14
CA ALA A 74 40.58 -13.61 2.34
C ALA A 74 40.68 -15.02 2.95
N ALA A 75 39.56 -15.73 3.08
CA ALA A 75 39.52 -17.10 3.61
C ALA A 75 40.35 -18.07 2.75
N SER A 76 40.16 -18.05 1.42
CA SER A 76 40.92 -18.90 0.51
C SER A 76 42.42 -18.60 0.50
N SER A 77 42.81 -17.31 0.59
CA SER A 77 44.22 -16.92 0.62
C SER A 77 44.96 -17.42 1.88
N TYR A 78 44.29 -17.44 3.04
CA TYR A 78 44.84 -17.95 4.28
C TYR A 78 45.08 -19.46 4.20
N GLU A 79 44.11 -20.22 3.69
CA GLU A 79 44.24 -21.67 3.54
C GLU A 79 45.40 -22.04 2.59
N ILE A 80 45.50 -21.39 1.43
CA ILE A 80 46.58 -21.63 0.48
C ILE A 80 47.95 -21.32 1.11
N SER A 81 48.06 -20.19 1.82
CA SER A 81 49.29 -19.80 2.51
C SER A 81 49.70 -20.79 3.59
N PHE A 82 48.72 -21.34 4.32
CA PHE A 82 48.95 -22.36 5.34
C PHE A 82 49.48 -23.66 4.73
N TYR A 83 48.86 -24.15 3.65
CA TYR A 83 49.32 -25.36 2.96
C TYR A 83 50.71 -25.19 2.34
N LEU A 84 50.99 -24.05 1.71
CA LEU A 84 52.31 -23.76 1.14
C LEU A 84 53.39 -23.71 2.23
N LYS A 85 53.10 -23.10 3.38
CA LYS A 85 54.02 -23.05 4.51
C LYS A 85 54.27 -24.45 5.10
N SER A 86 53.22 -25.26 5.24
CA SER A 86 53.33 -26.64 5.73
C SER A 86 54.18 -27.50 4.79
N TYR A 87 53.95 -27.39 3.48
CA TYR A 87 54.72 -28.11 2.46
C TYR A 87 56.19 -27.71 2.45
N HIS A 88 56.48 -26.40 2.53
CA HIS A 88 57.86 -25.90 2.62
C HIS A 88 58.57 -26.43 3.88
N GLN A 89 57.85 -26.57 5.00
CA GLN A 89 58.43 -27.06 6.24
C GLN A 89 58.70 -28.58 6.20
N GLN A 90 57.92 -29.34 5.44
CA GLN A 90 58.18 -30.77 5.17
C GLN A 90 59.39 -30.96 4.24
N LEU A 91 59.55 -30.09 3.23
CA LEU A 91 60.70 -30.11 2.31
C LEU A 91 62.04 -29.80 2.98
N LEU A 92 62.03 -29.03 4.08
CA LEU A 92 63.23 -28.74 4.87
C LEU A 92 63.63 -29.87 5.84
N LEU A 93 62.81 -30.92 5.98
CA LEU A 93 63.04 -32.06 6.89
C LEU A 93 63.49 -33.34 6.16
N ILE A 94 63.77 -33.26 4.85
CA ILE A 94 64.35 -34.32 4.01
C ILE A 94 65.76 -33.90 3.60
#